data_AF-A0A9D8XWA5-F1
#
_entry.id   AF-A0A9D8XWA5-F1
#
_cell.length_a   1.000
_cell.length_b   1.000
_cell.length_c   1.000
_cell.angle_alpha   90.00
_cell.angle_beta   90.00
_cell.angle_gamma   90.00
#
_symmetry.space_group_name_H-M   'P 1'
#
loop_
_entity.id
_entity.type
_entity.pdbx_description
1 polymer ?
#
loop_
_entity_poly.entity_id
_entity_poly.type
_entity_poly.pdbx_seq_one_letter_code
_entity_poly.pdbx_strand_id
1 'polypeptide(L)'
;MRKTFALMLLCLALIVVSLASCSLSGGGDGTDAPETTPETTAIPEHDHVWDEGRVVKEGSCDSATKEETKGEIMFTCTICGETKTEETDGHIWNDGKVIDAATCKQTGSCLRTCTKCGTKKTFEIPKTDDHKY
;
A
#
# COMPACT_ATOMS: atom_id res chain seq x y z
N MET A 1 1.52 48.69 -10.96
CA MET A 1 1.20 49.66 -9.90
C MET A 1 -0.28 49.56 -9.58
N ARG A 2 -0.62 49.36 -8.30
CA ARG A 2 -1.92 49.64 -7.63
C ARG A 2 -3.14 48.83 -8.10
N LYS A 3 -4.04 48.31 -7.27
CA LYS A 3 -4.19 47.99 -5.83
C LYS A 3 -5.70 47.77 -5.70
N THR A 4 -6.17 46.60 -5.27
CA THR A 4 -7.45 46.50 -4.54
C THR A 4 -7.31 45.40 -3.49
N PHE A 5 -7.03 45.89 -2.28
CA PHE A 5 -7.11 45.18 -1.01
C PHE A 5 -8.54 45.34 -0.46
N ALA A 6 -8.88 44.45 0.48
CA ALA A 6 -9.86 44.58 1.56
C ALA A 6 -11.32 44.15 1.29
N LEU A 7 -11.71 43.04 1.94
CA LEU A 7 -12.70 42.94 3.05
C LEU A 7 -12.71 41.46 3.48
N MET A 8 -12.10 40.98 4.58
CA MET A 8 -12.28 41.24 6.02
C MET A 8 -13.71 41.07 6.54
N LEU A 9 -14.04 39.86 7.00
CA LEU A 9 -15.04 39.55 8.03
C LEU A 9 -14.73 38.12 8.54
N LEU A 10 -13.82 37.94 9.49
CA LEU A 10 -14.08 37.88 10.95
C LEU A 10 -15.44 37.26 11.31
N CYS A 11 -15.44 35.96 11.62
CA CYS A 11 -16.39 35.39 12.57
C CYS A 11 -15.60 34.57 13.60
N LEU A 12 -15.48 35.17 14.79
CA LEU A 12 -14.99 34.59 16.02
C LEU A 12 -16.04 33.64 16.58
N ALA A 13 -15.65 32.40 16.88
CA ALA A 13 -16.24 31.56 17.93
C ALA A 13 -15.14 30.58 18.38
N LEU A 14 -14.30 30.91 19.35
CA LEU A 14 -14.52 30.62 20.78
C LEU A 14 -15.13 29.23 21.01
N ILE A 15 -14.32 28.18 20.88
CA ILE A 15 -14.51 26.97 21.66
C ILE A 15 -13.36 26.89 22.67
N VAL A 16 -13.77 27.05 23.91
CA VAL A 16 -13.05 26.94 25.17
C VAL A 16 -12.14 25.71 25.23
N VAL A 17 -10.82 25.92 25.15
CA VAL A 17 -9.86 24.94 25.68
C VAL A 17 -9.97 25.04 27.19
N SER A 18 -10.68 24.07 27.78
CA SER A 18 -10.84 23.95 29.22
C SER A 18 -9.49 23.91 29.91
N LEU A 19 -9.36 24.78 30.91
CA LEU A 19 -8.31 24.83 31.89
C LEU A 19 -8.27 23.50 32.67
N ALA A 20 -7.16 22.77 32.54
CA ALA A 20 -6.74 21.80 33.54
C ALA A 20 -5.36 22.22 34.05
N SER A 21 -5.35 23.32 34.81
CA SER A 21 -4.25 23.61 35.74
C SER A 21 -4.49 22.75 36.98
N CYS A 22 -3.75 21.65 37.14
CA CYS A 22 -3.64 20.99 38.42
C CYS A 22 -2.16 20.85 38.77
N SER A 23 -1.66 21.82 39.54
CA SER A 23 -0.45 21.66 40.34
C SER A 23 -0.80 20.73 41.50
N LEU A 24 -0.31 19.50 41.48
CA LEU A 24 -0.27 18.66 42.67
C LEU A 24 1.16 18.20 42.92
N SER A 25 1.84 18.97 43.74
CA SER A 25 3.00 18.53 44.52
C SER A 25 2.55 17.47 45.52
N GLY A 26 3.12 16.26 45.44
CA GLY A 26 2.93 15.21 46.43
C GLY A 26 3.90 14.06 46.18
N GLY A 27 4.95 13.99 47.01
CA GLY A 27 5.83 12.82 47.10
C GLY A 27 5.10 11.66 47.77
N GLY A 28 5.40 10.45 47.32
CA GLY A 28 4.95 9.19 47.89
C GLY A 28 5.99 8.12 47.62
N ASP A 29 6.62 7.69 48.72
CA ASP A 29 7.57 6.58 48.84
C ASP A 29 6.91 5.24 48.46
N GLY A 30 7.74 4.28 48.09
CA GLY A 30 7.40 3.09 47.31
C GLY A 30 6.26 2.20 47.83
N THR A 31 5.63 1.51 46.89
CA THR A 31 5.22 0.10 47.02
C THR A 31 5.07 -0.49 45.61
N ASP A 32 5.71 -1.63 45.42
CA ASP A 32 5.70 -2.50 44.24
C ASP A 32 4.33 -2.58 43.55
N ALA A 33 4.21 -1.90 42.41
CA ALA A 33 3.29 -2.33 41.38
C ALA A 33 3.94 -3.53 40.68
N PRO A 34 3.28 -4.70 40.58
CA PRO A 34 3.81 -5.76 39.73
C PRO A 34 3.84 -5.21 38.30
N GLU A 35 5.05 -4.97 37.80
CA GLU A 35 5.34 -4.73 36.41
C GLU A 35 4.84 -5.96 35.64
N THR A 36 3.57 -5.92 35.25
CA THR A 36 2.97 -6.88 34.35
C THR A 36 3.48 -6.49 32.98
N THR A 37 4.72 -6.87 32.71
CA THR A 37 5.20 -7.07 31.35
C THR A 37 4.14 -7.92 30.66
N PRO A 38 3.52 -7.45 29.55
CA PRO A 38 2.70 -8.33 28.77
C PRO A 38 3.63 -9.47 28.33
N GLU A 39 3.39 -10.68 28.82
CA GLU A 39 4.04 -11.87 28.29
C GLU A 39 3.66 -11.96 26.82
N THR A 40 4.48 -11.35 25.97
CA THR A 40 4.51 -11.59 24.53
C THR A 40 4.83 -13.06 24.39
N THR A 41 3.78 -13.87 24.31
CA THR A 41 3.87 -15.31 24.08
C THR A 41 4.64 -15.48 22.78
N ALA A 42 5.90 -15.92 22.89
CA ALA A 42 6.78 -16.07 21.75
C ALA A 42 6.19 -17.12 20.81
N ILE A 43 5.76 -16.69 19.63
CA ILE A 43 5.28 -17.59 18.58
C ILE A 43 6.51 -18.36 18.05
N PRO A 44 6.49 -19.70 18.02
CA PRO A 44 7.60 -20.48 17.46
C PRO A 44 7.85 -20.10 15.99
N GLU A 45 9.12 -20.21 15.57
CA GLU A 45 9.53 -20.01 14.18
C GLU A 45 8.75 -20.97 13.27
N HIS A 46 8.13 -20.43 12.23
CA HIS A 46 7.29 -21.17 11.29
C HIS A 46 7.36 -20.54 9.90
N ASP A 47 7.05 -21.32 8.87
CA ASP A 47 6.88 -20.81 7.52
C ASP A 47 5.53 -20.10 7.38
N HIS A 48 5.53 -18.88 6.84
CA HIS A 48 4.30 -18.12 6.66
C HIS A 48 3.40 -18.72 5.58
N VAL A 49 2.14 -18.92 5.93
CA VAL A 49 1.06 -19.29 5.02
C VAL A 49 0.16 -18.08 4.85
N TRP A 50 0.28 -17.38 3.73
CA TRP A 50 -0.45 -16.14 3.44
C TRP A 50 -1.87 -16.43 2.93
N ASP A 51 -2.83 -15.58 3.31
CA ASP A 51 -4.19 -15.59 2.76
C ASP A 51 -4.23 -15.11 1.29
N GLU A 52 -5.44 -15.04 0.72
CA GLU A 52 -5.66 -14.58 -0.66
C GLU A 52 -5.33 -13.09 -0.87
N GLY A 53 -5.04 -12.35 0.21
CA GLY A 53 -4.81 -10.92 0.19
C GLY A 53 -6.09 -10.10 0.13
N ARG A 54 -6.05 -8.91 0.73
CA ARG A 54 -7.11 -7.91 0.71
C ARG A 54 -6.61 -6.63 0.05
N VAL A 55 -7.36 -6.14 -0.93
CA VAL A 55 -7.11 -4.81 -1.51
C VAL A 55 -7.30 -3.76 -0.42
N VAL A 56 -6.21 -3.07 -0.06
CA VAL A 56 -6.23 -1.95 0.89
C VAL A 56 -6.16 -0.60 0.18
N LYS A 57 -5.67 -0.57 -1.06
CA LYS A 57 -5.68 0.59 -1.94
C LYS A 57 -5.84 0.15 -3.38
N GLU A 58 -6.80 0.76 -4.07
CA GLU A 58 -7.00 0.49 -5.49
C GLU A 58 -5.96 1.21 -6.33
N GLY A 59 -5.40 0.49 -7.31
CA GLY A 59 -4.59 1.09 -8.36
C GLY A 59 -5.46 1.85 -9.36
N SER A 60 -4.94 2.95 -9.89
CA SER A 60 -5.66 3.76 -10.88
C SER A 60 -4.71 4.35 -11.91
N CYS A 61 -5.25 4.64 -13.10
CA CYS A 61 -4.55 5.38 -14.13
C CYS A 61 -5.51 6.31 -14.86
N ASP A 62 -5.03 7.49 -15.22
CA ASP A 62 -5.83 8.49 -15.91
C ASP A 62 -5.53 8.52 -17.42
N SER A 63 -6.59 8.61 -18.23
CA SER A 63 -6.46 8.60 -19.69
C SER A 63 -5.97 9.93 -20.26
N ALA A 64 -6.28 11.05 -19.59
CA ALA A 64 -5.96 12.41 -20.03
C ALA A 64 -4.56 12.83 -19.57
N THR A 65 -4.22 12.59 -18.30
CA THR A 65 -2.94 13.02 -17.70
C THR A 65 -1.84 11.96 -17.84
N LYS A 66 -2.21 10.70 -18.13
CA LYS A 66 -1.31 9.53 -18.09
C LYS A 66 -0.70 9.26 -16.71
N GLU A 67 -1.20 9.91 -15.68
CA GLU A 67 -0.78 9.66 -14.30
C GLU A 67 -1.24 8.28 -13.85
N GLU A 68 -0.44 7.66 -12.98
CA GLU A 68 -0.69 6.35 -12.40
C GLU A 68 -0.57 6.45 -10.88
N THR A 69 -1.48 5.78 -10.18
CA THR A 69 -1.40 5.50 -8.74
C THR A 69 -1.32 4.00 -8.56
N LYS A 70 -0.25 3.52 -7.90
CA LYS A 70 -0.11 2.10 -7.53
C LYS A 70 -1.15 1.73 -6.48
N GLY A 71 -1.70 0.51 -6.62
CA GLY A 71 -2.55 -0.10 -5.60
C GLY A 71 -1.73 -0.88 -4.60
N GLU A 72 -2.37 -1.38 -3.55
CA GLU A 72 -1.73 -2.14 -2.48
C GLU A 72 -2.67 -3.28 -2.04
N ILE A 73 -2.11 -4.49 -1.92
CA ILE A 73 -2.78 -5.67 -1.36
C ILE A 73 -2.05 -6.07 -0.09
N MET A 74 -2.80 -6.24 0.99
CA MET A 74 -2.28 -6.71 2.26
C MET A 74 -2.59 -8.19 2.41
N PHE A 75 -1.55 -8.98 2.67
CA PHE A 75 -1.63 -10.41 2.97
C PHE A 75 -1.47 -10.64 4.46
N THR A 76 -2.25 -11.58 5.00
CA THR A 76 -2.20 -11.98 6.40
C THR A 76 -1.77 -13.44 6.51
N CYS A 77 -0.76 -13.73 7.32
CA CYS A 77 -0.39 -15.10 7.65
C CYS A 77 -1.53 -15.73 8.45
N THR A 78 -2.11 -16.82 7.95
CA THR A 78 -3.25 -17.49 8.59
C THR A 78 -2.87 -18.24 9.87
N ILE A 79 -1.56 -18.38 10.15
CA ILE A 79 -1.03 -19.08 11.33
C ILE A 79 -0.80 -18.09 12.48
N CYS A 80 -0.06 -17.00 12.25
CA CYS A 80 0.37 -16.07 13.29
C CYS A 80 -0.28 -14.68 13.24
N GLY A 81 -0.99 -14.35 12.16
CA GLY A 81 -1.60 -13.03 11.97
C GLY A 81 -0.62 -11.93 11.53
N GLU A 82 0.64 -12.25 11.26
CA GLU A 82 1.58 -11.29 10.66
C GLU A 82 1.04 -10.80 9.31
N THR A 83 1.32 -9.53 8.99
CA THR A 83 0.86 -8.92 7.74
C THR A 83 2.02 -8.43 6.89
N LYS A 84 1.86 -8.52 5.57
CA LYS A 84 2.73 -7.86 4.60
C LYS A 84 1.90 -7.15 3.55
N THR A 85 2.43 -6.05 3.00
CA THR A 85 1.76 -5.28 1.94
C THR A 85 2.61 -5.33 0.69
N GLU A 86 1.98 -5.64 -0.45
CA GLU A 86 2.62 -5.64 -1.76
C GLU A 86 1.95 -4.62 -2.68
N GLU A 87 2.76 -3.91 -3.45
CA GLU A 87 2.28 -2.94 -4.44
C GLU A 87 1.73 -3.65 -5.68
N THR A 88 0.67 -3.08 -6.26
CA THR A 88 0.05 -3.52 -7.50
C THR A 88 0.06 -2.42 -8.55
N ASP A 89 0.06 -2.82 -9.81
CA ASP A 89 0.05 -1.91 -10.94
C ASP A 89 -1.29 -1.13 -10.99
N GLY A 90 -1.23 0.16 -11.32
CA GLY A 90 -2.42 1.00 -11.48
C GLY A 90 -3.14 0.80 -12.81
N HIS A 91 -2.55 0.04 -13.73
CA HIS A 91 -3.13 -0.24 -15.03
C HIS A 91 -3.88 -1.57 -15.07
N ILE A 92 -4.98 -1.58 -15.83
CA ILE A 92 -5.71 -2.80 -16.18
C ILE A 92 -5.29 -3.21 -17.58
N TRP A 93 -4.42 -4.22 -17.67
CA TRP A 93 -3.87 -4.69 -18.93
C TRP A 93 -4.85 -5.63 -19.67
N ASN A 94 -4.88 -5.53 -21.00
CA ASN A 94 -5.54 -6.54 -21.84
C ASN A 94 -4.71 -7.84 -21.90
N ASP A 95 -5.26 -8.87 -22.56
CA ASP A 95 -4.58 -10.18 -22.73
C ASP A 95 -3.19 -10.04 -23.37
N GLY A 96 -3.05 -9.06 -24.25
CA GLY A 96 -1.81 -8.73 -24.96
C GLY A 96 -1.68 -9.44 -26.30
N LYS A 97 -0.64 -9.05 -27.03
CA LYS A 97 -0.27 -9.64 -28.31
C LYS A 97 1.18 -10.10 -28.24
N VAL A 98 1.43 -11.38 -28.53
CA VAL A 98 2.80 -11.89 -28.69
C VAL A 98 3.47 -11.13 -29.83
N ILE A 99 4.61 -10.51 -29.52
CA ILE A 99 5.43 -9.80 -30.51
C ILE A 99 6.71 -10.58 -30.79
N ASP A 100 7.22 -11.32 -29.80
CA ASP A 100 8.32 -12.27 -29.95
C ASP A 100 7.91 -13.62 -29.35
N ALA A 101 7.95 -14.68 -30.15
CA ALA A 101 7.59 -16.01 -29.68
C ALA A 101 8.69 -16.58 -28.76
N ALA A 102 8.29 -17.10 -27.61
CA ALA A 102 9.20 -17.84 -26.74
C ALA A 102 9.64 -19.15 -27.42
N THR A 103 10.87 -19.56 -27.12
CA THR A 103 11.38 -20.87 -27.51
C THR A 103 12.07 -21.51 -26.31
N CYS A 104 12.54 -22.74 -26.47
CA CYS A 104 13.34 -23.41 -25.44
C CYS A 104 14.71 -22.76 -25.20
N LYS A 105 15.17 -21.89 -26.10
CA LYS A 105 16.46 -21.18 -25.97
C LYS A 105 16.30 -19.74 -25.51
N GLN A 106 15.23 -19.05 -25.94
CA GLN A 106 15.02 -17.62 -25.69
C GLN A 106 13.64 -17.35 -25.08
N THR A 107 13.58 -16.39 -24.16
CA THR A 107 12.30 -15.86 -23.69
C THR A 107 11.59 -15.16 -24.84
N GLY A 108 10.26 -15.18 -24.80
CA GLY A 108 9.43 -14.40 -25.72
C GLY A 108 9.00 -13.09 -25.07
N SER A 109 8.19 -12.32 -25.79
CA SER A 109 7.60 -11.10 -25.24
C SER A 109 6.20 -10.85 -25.82
N CYS A 110 5.33 -10.24 -25.01
CA CYS A 110 4.04 -9.75 -25.46
C CYS A 110 3.84 -8.28 -25.11
N LEU A 111 3.16 -7.56 -26.00
CA LEU A 111 2.74 -6.19 -25.78
C LEU A 111 1.32 -6.19 -25.20
N ARG A 112 1.16 -5.64 -24.00
CA ARG A 112 -0.15 -5.37 -23.41
C ARG A 112 -0.46 -3.90 -23.43
N THR A 113 -1.74 -3.58 -23.57
CA THR A 113 -2.26 -2.21 -23.55
C THR A 113 -3.23 -2.08 -22.40
N CYS A 114 -3.06 -1.02 -21.59
CA CYS A 114 -4.00 -0.68 -20.54
C CYS A 114 -5.36 -0.33 -21.17
N THR A 115 -6.41 -1.03 -20.76
CA THR A 115 -7.77 -0.87 -21.30
C THR A 115 -8.41 0.45 -20.89
N LYS A 116 -7.92 1.08 -19.81
CA LYS A 116 -8.38 2.39 -19.32
C LYS A 116 -7.67 3.57 -20.00
N CYS A 117 -6.34 3.62 -19.94
CA CYS A 117 -5.58 4.80 -20.36
C CYS A 117 -4.81 4.64 -21.68
N GLY A 118 -4.74 3.42 -22.24
CA GLY A 118 -4.04 3.14 -23.50
C GLY A 118 -2.51 3.06 -23.39
N THR A 119 -1.92 3.17 -22.19
CA THR A 119 -0.49 2.91 -21.96
C THR A 119 -0.13 1.52 -22.46
N LYS A 120 1.06 1.37 -23.05
CA LYS A 120 1.57 0.10 -23.58
C LYS A 120 2.80 -0.33 -22.80
N LYS A 121 2.87 -1.62 -22.49
CA LYS A 121 4.01 -2.21 -21.77
C LYS A 121 4.32 -3.59 -22.34
N THR A 122 5.60 -3.91 -22.46
CA THR A 122 6.08 -5.21 -22.89
C THR A 122 6.29 -6.09 -21.67
N PHE A 123 5.78 -7.32 -21.74
CA PHE A 123 5.89 -8.34 -20.71
C PHE A 123 6.67 -9.53 -21.27
N GLU A 124 7.50 -10.14 -20.44
CA GLU A 124 8.26 -11.32 -20.81
C GLU A 124 7.37 -12.58 -20.80
N ILE A 125 7.55 -13.44 -21.79
CA ILE A 125 6.98 -14.78 -21.85
C ILE A 125 8.11 -15.76 -21.52
N PRO A 126 7.95 -16.63 -20.50
CA PRO A 126 8.94 -17.65 -20.17
C PRO A 126 9.27 -18.55 -21.37
N LYS A 127 10.45 -19.16 -21.32
CA LYS A 127 10.87 -20.16 -22.32
C LYS A 127 9.87 -21.32 -22.38
N THR A 128 9.76 -21.94 -23.55
CA THR A 128 8.95 -23.16 -23.70
C THR A 128 9.80 -24.37 -23.30
N ASP A 129 9.24 -25.31 -22.55
CA ASP A 129 9.93 -26.59 -22.23
C ASP A 129 9.95 -27.57 -23.42
N ASP A 130 9.36 -27.21 -24.56
CA ASP A 130 9.31 -28.02 -25.77
C ASP A 130 10.67 -28.08 -26.49
N HIS A 131 11.49 -29.05 -26.09
CA HIS A 131 12.66 -29.47 -26.84
C HIS A 131 12.29 -30.58 -27.83
N LYS A 132 11.96 -30.22 -29.07
CA LYS A 132 11.89 -31.20 -30.17
C LYS A 132 13.33 -31.50 -30.61
N TYR A 133 13.84 -32.67 -30.22
CA TYR A 133 15.11 -33.25 -30.70
C TYR A 133 14.87 -34.12 -31.94
#